data_AF-A0A929F6G8-F1
#
_entry.id   AF-A0A929F6G8-F1
#
_cell.length_a   1.000
_cell.length_b   1.000
_cell.length_c   1.000
_cell.angle_alpha   90.00
_cell.angle_beta   90.00
_cell.angle_gamma   90.00
#
_symmetry.space_group_name_H-M   'P 1'
#
loop_
_entity.id
_entity.type
_entity.pdbx_description
1 polymer ?
#
loop_
_entity_poly.entity_id
_entity_poly.type
_entity_poly.pdbx_seq_one_letter_code
_entity_poly.pdbx_strand_id
1 'polypeptide(L)' 'CNRFSASYTLSETQLSFGQAASTRMACQEALMEEEQRFLDALARVAQVQLENGILELTDADGTLVLKASRQGNTQ' A
#
# COMPACT_ATOMS: atom_id res chain seq x y z
N CYS A 1 -6.63 -5.48 10.91
CA CYS A 1 -7.48 -6.62 11.29
C CYS A 1 -7.30 -7.72 10.27
N ASN A 2 -7.49 -7.43 8.98
CA ASN A 2 -7.23 -8.38 7.91
C ASN A 2 -5.78 -8.34 7.43
N ARG A 3 -5.33 -9.46 6.86
CA ARG A 3 -4.04 -9.57 6.19
C ARG A 3 -4.26 -9.49 4.69
N PHE A 4 -3.45 -8.66 4.04
CA PHE A 4 -3.49 -8.46 2.60
C PHE A 4 -2.27 -9.09 1.94
N SER A 5 -2.47 -9.56 0.72
CA SER A 5 -1.40 -9.98 -0.17
C SER A 5 -1.78 -9.60 -1.59
N ALA A 6 -0.87 -8.95 -2.31
CA ALA A 6 -1.02 -8.64 -3.72
C ALA A 6 0.28 -9.03 -4.44
N SER A 7 0.16 -9.44 -5.70
CA SER A 7 1.31 -9.42 -6.59
C SER A 7 1.69 -7.96 -6.87
N TYR A 8 2.95 -7.72 -7.17
CA TYR A 8 3.40 -6.41 -7.65
C TYR A 8 4.37 -6.58 -8.80
N THR A 9 4.46 -5.58 -9.64
CA THR A 9 5.49 -5.44 -10.67
C THR A 9 6.22 -4.13 -10.43
N LEU A 10 7.55 -4.22 -10.36
CA LEU A 10 8.43 -3.09 -10.17
C LEU A 10 9.39 -3.01 -11.36
N SER A 11 9.41 -1.88 -12.04
CA SER A 11 10.35 -1.58 -13.12
C SER A 11 10.96 -0.20 -12.86
N GLU A 12 12.24 -0.16 -12.46
CA GLU A 12 12.92 1.05 -12.00
C GLU A 12 12.17 1.74 -10.86
N THR A 13 11.35 2.74 -11.19
CA THR A 13 10.51 3.50 -10.26
C THR A 13 9.01 3.30 -10.50
N GLN A 14 8.61 2.61 -11.57
CA GLN A 14 7.21 2.26 -11.81
C GLN A 14 6.84 1.05 -10.97
N LEU A 15 5.85 1.23 -10.09
CA LEU A 15 5.30 0.19 -9.25
C LEU A 15 3.81 0.05 -9.54
N SER A 16 3.37 -1.17 -9.78
CA SER A 16 1.95 -1.47 -9.92
C SER A 16 1.60 -2.72 -9.12
N PHE A 17 0.46 -2.69 -8.45
CA PHE A 17 -0.05 -3.83 -7.71
C PHE A 17 -1.09 -4.58 -8.55
N GLY A 18 -1.00 -5.90 -8.55
CA GLY A 18 -2.04 -6.77 -9.08
C GLY A 18 -3.22 -6.87 -8.12
N GLN A 19 -4.17 -7.75 -8.43
CA GLN A 19 -5.35 -7.93 -7.58
C GLN A 19 -4.95 -8.32 -6.15
N ALA A 20 -5.38 -7.52 -5.19
CA ALA A 20 -5.16 -7.78 -3.78
C ALA A 20 -6.14 -8.84 -3.26
N ALA A 21 -5.62 -9.83 -2.53
CA ALA A 21 -6.39 -10.76 -1.72
C ALA A 21 -6.38 -10.30 -0.26
N SER A 22 -7.55 -10.33 0.39
CA SER A 22 -7.74 -10.03 1.82
C SER A 22 -8.38 -11.23 2.52
N THR A 23 -7.98 -11.50 3.76
CA THR A 23 -8.75 -12.39 4.64
C THR A 23 -10.05 -11.68 5.04
N ARG A 24 -11.22 -12.18 4.69
CA ARG A 24 -12.49 -11.54 5.10
C ARG A 24 -12.85 -11.88 6.55
N MET A 25 -12.17 -11.30 7.54
CA MET A 25 -12.63 -11.37 8.92
C MET A 25 -13.66 -10.26 9.16
N ALA A 26 -14.78 -10.61 9.79
CA ALA A 26 -15.80 -9.65 10.21
C ALA A 26 -15.26 -8.81 11.37
N CYS A 27 -14.54 -7.74 11.03
CA CYS A 27 -14.04 -6.75 11.97
C CYS A 27 -15.05 -5.60 12.09
N GLN A 28 -14.83 -4.70 13.06
CA GLN A 28 -15.67 -3.51 13.23
C GLN A 28 -15.71 -2.69 11.92
N GLU A 29 -16.85 -2.09 11.60
CA GLU A 29 -17.09 -1.38 10.32
C GLU A 29 -16.02 -0.31 10.03
N ALA A 30 -15.60 0.44 11.05
CA ALA A 30 -14.54 1.45 10.91
C ALA A 30 -13.21 0.86 10.39
N LEU A 31 -12.85 -0.36 10.82
CA LEU A 31 -11.64 -1.05 10.35
C LEU A 31 -11.81 -1.59 8.93
N MET A 32 -13.03 -1.90 8.51
CA MET A 32 -13.32 -2.31 7.13
C MET A 32 -13.28 -1.12 6.17
N GLU A 33 -13.72 0.06 6.59
CA GLU A 33 -13.57 1.28 5.80
C GLU A 33 -12.10 1.66 5.60
N GLU A 34 -11.29 1.57 6.66
CA GLU A 34 -9.84 1.80 6.56
C GLU A 34 -9.17 0.79 5.63
N GLU A 35 -9.57 -0.49 5.70
CA GLU A 35 -9.12 -1.53 4.78
C GLU A 35 -9.44 -1.20 3.33
N GLN A 36 -10.68 -0.81 3.03
CA GLN A 36 -11.08 -0.48 1.67
C GLN A 36 -10.29 0.72 1.14
N ARG A 37 -10.13 1.77 1.96
CA ARG A 37 -9.32 2.94 1.58
C ARG A 37 -7.86 2.57 1.29
N PHE A 38 -7.29 1.67 2.08
CA PHE A 38 -5.92 1.19 1.84
C PHE A 38 -5.81 0.38 0.54
N LEU A 39 -6.75 -0.52 0.27
CA LEU A 39 -6.79 -1.30 -0.97
C LEU A 39 -7.00 -0.41 -2.21
N ASP A 40 -7.89 0.58 -2.10
CA ASP A 40 -8.13 1.56 -3.16
C ASP A 40 -6.89 2.42 -3.44
N ALA A 41 -6.15 2.79 -2.39
CA ALA A 41 -4.88 3.52 -2.55
C ALA A 41 -3.84 2.66 -3.26
N LEU A 42 -3.68 1.38 -2.88
CA LEU A 42 -2.76 0.46 -3.55
C LEU A 42 -3.09 0.26 -5.04
N ALA A 43 -4.38 0.22 -5.38
CA ALA A 43 -4.82 0.07 -6.77
C ALA A 43 -4.47 1.28 -7.66
N ARG A 44 -4.19 2.45 -7.06
CA ARG A 44 -3.84 3.69 -7.78
C ARG A 44 -2.34 3.92 -7.89
N VAL A 45 -1.51 3.17 -7.16
CA VAL A 45 -0.06 3.35 -7.17
C VAL A 45 0.48 3.14 -8.59
N ALA A 46 1.28 4.10 -9.06
CA ALA A 46 1.98 4.05 -10.33
C ALA A 46 3.51 4.18 -10.14
N GLN A 47 3.95 4.87 -9.10
CA GLN A 47 5.36 5.13 -8.84
C GLN A 47 5.74 4.89 -7.39
N VAL A 48 7.02 4.57 -7.18
CA VAL A 48 7.64 4.37 -5.87
C VAL A 48 8.93 5.16 -5.75
N GLN A 49 9.12 5.76 -4.58
CA GLN A 49 10.33 6.45 -4.19
C GLN A 49 10.71 6.05 -2.76
N LEU A 50 12.00 5.87 -2.50
CA LEU A 50 12.52 5.56 -1.16
C LEU A 50 13.58 6.59 -0.82
N GLU A 51 13.24 7.52 0.08
CA GLU A 51 14.14 8.58 0.52
C GLU A 51 14.22 8.63 2.04
N ASN A 52 15.43 8.72 2.58
CA ASN A 52 15.68 8.83 4.03
C ASN A 52 14.99 7.72 4.87
N GLY A 53 14.83 6.52 4.30
CA GLY A 53 14.15 5.40 4.96
C GLY A 53 12.63 5.46 4.93
N ILE A 54 12.07 6.42 4.18
CA ILE A 54 10.65 6.59 3.97
C ILE A 54 10.30 6.19 2.53
N LEU A 55 9.39 5.24 2.42
CA LEU A 55 8.75 4.80 1.20
C LEU A 55 7.58 5.74 0.89
N GLU A 56 7.60 6.33 -0.29
CA GLU A 56 6.53 7.17 -0.83
C GLU A 56 6.00 6.51 -2.10
N LEU A 57 4.69 6.31 -2.14
CA LEU A 57 3.98 5.77 -3.29
C LEU A 57 3.07 6.85 -3.85
N THR A 58 3.16 7.09 -5.15
CA THR A 58 2.37 8.10 -5.85
C THR A 58 1.51 7.45 -6.93
N ASP A 59 0.39 8.11 -7.24
CA ASP A 59 -0.43 7.75 -8.40
C ASP A 59 0.17 8.26 -9.72
N ALA A 60 -0.52 8.00 -10.83
CA ALA A 60 -0.08 8.41 -12.16
C ALA A 60 0.01 9.93 -12.35
N ASP A 61 -0.70 10.71 -11.53
CA ASP A 61 -0.69 12.17 -11.54
C ASP A 61 0.41 12.74 -10.62
N GLY A 62 1.16 11.89 -9.91
CA GLY A 62 2.19 12.27 -8.96
C GLY A 62 1.66 12.62 -7.57
N THR A 63 0.39 12.32 -7.28
CA THR A 63 -0.20 12.57 -5.96
C THR A 63 0.24 11.47 -4.99
N LEU A 64 0.71 11.87 -3.79
CA LEU A 64 1.05 10.92 -2.73
C LEU A 64 -0.19 10.16 -2.28
N VAL A 65 -0.18 8.83 -2.43
CA VAL A 65 -1.26 7.95 -1.98
C VAL A 65 -0.91 7.22 -0.70
N LEU A 66 0.36 6.83 -0.51
CA LEU A 66 0.82 6.10 0.67
C LEU A 66 2.24 6.51 1.05
N LYS A 67 2.47 6.62 2.35
CA LYS A 67 3.80 6.84 2.94
C LYS A 67 4.03 5.82 4.04
N ALA A 68 5.16 5.14 3.99
CA ALA A 68 5.52 4.11 4.97
C ALA A 68 6.99 4.22 5.35
N SER A 69 7.32 3.96 6.60
CA SER A 69 8.72 3.84 7.03
C SER A 69 9.00 2.41 7.43
N ARG A 70 10.26 1.98 7.29
CA ARG A 70 10.67 0.71 7.90
C ARG A 70 10.43 0.81 9.41
N GLN A 71 9.58 -0.06 9.96
CA GLN A 71 9.54 -0.19 11.41
C GLN A 71 10.86 -0.83 11.83
N GLY A 72 11.71 -0.05 12.50
CA GLY A 72 12.96 -0.56 13.05
C GLY A 72 12.64 -1.63 14.07
N ASN A 73 12.94 -2.89 13.76
CA ASN A 73 13.12 -3.91 14.79
C ASN A 73 14.48 -3.62 15.46
N THR A 74 14.49 -2.69 16.40
CA THR A 74 15.47 -2.75 17.49
C THR A 74 14.88 -3.70 18.53
N GLN A 75 15.22 -4.98 18.38
CA GLN A 75 15.35 -5.88 19.51
C GLN A 75 16.84 -6.03 19.79
#